data_AF-A0A8J3KNI6-F1
#
_entry.id   AF-A0A8J3KNI6-F1
#
_cell.length_a   1.000
_cell.length_b   1.000
_cell.length_c   1.000
_cell.angle_alpha   90.00
_cell.angle_beta   90.00
_cell.angle_gamma   90.00
#
_symmetry.space_group_name_H-M   'P 1'
#
loop_
_entity.id
_entity.type
_entity.pdbx_description
1 polymer ?
#
loop_
_entity_poly.entity_id
_entity_poly.type
_entity_poly.pdbx_seq_one_letter_code
_entity_poly.pdbx_strand_id
1 'polypeptide(L)'
;MRTRKVSILFGTAAIAATLAVSAPASAAPASSGPVSAARSSTVAVQEQPVMDPWRDGYRQGYRDGFKDAKEDCQRSYASRQFDNWKFAQGYEAGFGDGWEAGVARYC
;
A
#
# COMPACT_ATOMS: atom_id res chain seq x y z
N MET A 1 12.77 -35.36 5.26
CA MET A 1 13.78 -35.39 4.17
C MET A 1 13.06 -35.43 2.82
N ARG A 2 13.67 -34.79 1.81
CA ARG A 2 13.31 -34.72 0.37
C ARG A 2 12.33 -33.64 -0.09
N THR A 3 12.79 -32.40 0.03
CA THR A 3 12.44 -31.30 -0.91
C THR A 3 13.07 -31.58 -2.28
N ARG A 4 12.25 -31.70 -3.33
CA ARG A 4 12.74 -31.69 -4.73
C ARG A 4 12.80 -30.24 -5.21
N LYS A 5 14.02 -29.79 -5.45
CA LYS A 5 14.36 -28.51 -6.09
C LYS A 5 14.04 -28.62 -7.59
N VAL A 6 13.37 -27.62 -8.14
CA VAL A 6 13.39 -27.36 -9.58
C VAL A 6 13.80 -25.91 -9.76
N SER A 7 15.06 -25.75 -10.17
CA SER A 7 15.63 -24.50 -10.63
C SER A 7 15.12 -24.23 -12.04
N ILE A 8 14.54 -23.06 -12.29
CA ILE A 8 14.37 -22.53 -13.65
C ILE A 8 15.20 -21.26 -13.73
N LEU A 9 16.33 -21.41 -14.44
CA LEU A 9 17.16 -20.33 -14.94
C LEU A 9 16.58 -19.81 -16.26
N PHE A 10 17.02 -18.60 -16.60
CA PHE A 10 17.00 -17.93 -17.91
C PHE A 10 15.84 -16.98 -18.20
N GLY A 11 16.21 -15.72 -18.47
CA GLY A 11 15.32 -14.79 -19.15
C GLY A 11 15.66 -13.31 -19.04
N THR A 12 16.93 -12.91 -18.99
CA THR A 12 17.33 -11.50 -19.23
C THR A 12 16.96 -11.10 -20.66
N ALA A 13 15.95 -10.23 -20.80
CA ALA A 13 15.72 -9.46 -22.02
C ALA A 13 15.74 -7.97 -21.65
N ALA A 14 16.93 -7.38 -21.74
CA ALA A 14 17.11 -5.94 -21.68
C ALA A 14 16.57 -5.33 -22.98
N ILE A 15 15.48 -4.58 -22.90
CA ILE A 15 14.99 -3.77 -24.01
C ILE A 15 15.49 -2.35 -23.77
N ALA A 16 16.63 -2.04 -24.40
CA ALA A 16 17.13 -0.69 -24.54
C ALA A 16 16.45 -0.04 -25.74
N ALA A 17 15.67 1.02 -25.50
CA ALA A 17 15.14 1.88 -26.55
C ALA A 17 15.41 3.33 -26.15
N THR A 18 16.59 3.83 -26.54
CA THR A 18 16.92 5.25 -26.57
C THR A 18 16.48 5.81 -27.91
N LEU A 19 15.53 6.75 -27.92
CA LEU A 19 15.36 7.70 -29.01
C LEU A 19 15.05 9.08 -28.42
N ALA A 20 15.89 10.02 -28.84
CA ALA A 20 16.01 11.38 -28.34
C ALA A 20 15.07 12.37 -29.06
N VAL A 21 15.09 13.60 -28.54
CA VAL A 21 14.73 14.87 -29.20
C VAL A 21 13.25 15.27 -29.17
N SER A 22 12.94 16.23 -28.30
CA SER A 22 12.64 17.61 -28.73
C SER A 22 12.40 18.51 -27.52
N ALA A 23 13.25 19.52 -27.36
CA ALA A 23 13.08 20.60 -26.40
C ALA A 23 12.38 21.77 -27.12
N PRO A 24 11.27 22.33 -26.59
CA PRO A 24 10.76 23.59 -27.07
C PRO A 24 11.36 24.75 -26.27
N ALA A 25 12.05 25.61 -27.01
CA ALA A 25 12.15 27.06 -26.90
C ALA A 25 11.98 27.71 -25.51
N SER A 26 13.09 28.23 -25.00
CA SER A 26 13.14 29.21 -23.91
C SER A 26 12.41 30.50 -24.33
N ALA A 27 11.23 30.74 -23.77
CA ALA A 27 10.68 32.09 -23.69
C ALA A 27 11.42 32.86 -22.59
N ALA A 28 12.01 34.00 -22.95
CA ALA A 28 12.67 34.89 -22.01
C ALA A 28 11.64 35.44 -20.99
N PRO A 29 11.87 35.31 -19.67
CA PRO A 29 11.07 36.04 -18.71
C PRO A 29 11.49 37.51 -18.72
N ALA A 30 10.51 38.40 -18.87
CA ALA A 30 10.66 39.82 -18.58
C ALA A 30 11.08 39.97 -17.11
N SER A 31 12.23 40.59 -16.89
CA SER A 31 12.79 40.88 -15.57
C SER A 31 11.85 41.82 -14.80
N SER A 32 11.07 41.24 -13.90
CA SER A 32 10.40 41.96 -12.82
C SER A 32 11.31 41.82 -11.61
N GLY A 33 11.78 42.94 -11.06
CA GLY A 33 12.84 42.98 -10.04
C GLY A 33 12.57 42.06 -8.82
N PRO A 34 13.62 41.68 -8.08
CA PRO A 34 13.47 40.79 -6.93
C PRO A 34 12.71 41.52 -5.82
N VAL A 35 11.41 41.25 -5.71
CA VAL A 35 10.74 41.38 -4.42
C VAL A 35 11.39 40.35 -3.50
N SER A 36 11.98 40.81 -2.40
CA SER A 36 12.52 39.95 -1.35
C SER A 36 11.40 39.07 -0.82
N ALA A 37 11.24 37.89 -1.42
CA ALA A 37 10.45 36.82 -0.85
C ALA A 37 11.17 36.40 0.42
N ALA A 38 10.62 36.82 1.56
CA ALA A 38 10.96 36.23 2.84
C ALA A 38 10.91 34.71 2.65
N ARG A 39 12.04 34.04 2.87
CA ARG A 39 12.10 32.57 2.85
C ARG A 39 11.23 32.10 4.01
N SER A 40 9.96 31.84 3.75
CA SER A 40 9.17 30.95 4.58
C SER A 40 9.89 29.61 4.53
N SER A 41 10.61 29.30 5.60
CA SER A 41 11.14 27.97 5.87
C SER A 41 9.93 27.04 6.00
N THR A 42 9.52 26.43 4.89
CA THR A 42 8.65 25.27 4.95
C THR A 42 9.48 24.18 5.60
N VAL A 43 9.25 23.98 6.90
CA VAL A 43 9.67 22.76 7.58
C VAL A 43 9.04 21.63 6.78
N ALA A 44 9.85 20.90 6.01
CA ALA A 44 9.45 19.64 5.46
C ALA A 44 9.14 18.76 6.67
N VAL A 45 7.86 18.68 7.04
CA VAL A 45 7.36 17.64 7.92
C VAL A 45 7.67 16.35 7.19
N GLN A 46 8.78 15.73 7.55
CA GLN A 46 9.01 14.33 7.24
C GLN A 46 7.94 13.60 8.03
N GLU A 47 6.79 13.39 7.39
CA GLU A 47 5.72 12.54 7.89
C GLU A 47 6.31 11.14 7.92
N GLN A 48 7.02 10.83 9.01
CA GLN A 48 7.42 9.47 9.29
C GLN A 48 6.13 8.67 9.27
N PRO A 49 6.03 7.60 8.46
CA PRO A 49 4.84 6.79 8.43
C PRO A 49 4.66 6.26 9.84
N VAL A 50 3.74 6.86 10.59
CA VAL A 50 3.38 6.42 11.93
C VAL A 50 2.82 5.03 11.72
N MET A 51 3.65 4.03 12.02
CA MET A 51 3.24 2.63 12.03
C MET A 51 2.25 2.50 13.17
N ASP A 52 0.96 2.65 12.85
CA ASP A 52 -0.14 2.42 13.76
C ASP A 52 -0.53 0.95 13.65
N PRO A 53 -0.12 0.10 14.61
CA PRO A 53 -0.36 -1.34 14.52
C PRO A 53 -1.85 -1.66 14.45
N TRP A 54 -2.70 -0.83 15.07
CA TRP A 54 -4.15 -1.02 15.00
C TRP A 54 -4.67 -0.80 13.57
N ARG A 55 -4.23 0.27 12.91
CA ARG A 55 -4.63 0.57 11.54
C ARG A 55 -4.11 -0.47 10.53
N ASP A 56 -2.91 -0.98 10.77
CA ASP A 56 -2.35 -2.08 9.98
C ASP A 56 -3.12 -3.39 10.18
N GLY A 57 -3.41 -3.72 11.44
CA GLY A 57 -4.26 -4.85 11.82
C GLY A 57 -5.61 -4.78 11.13
N TYR A 58 -6.29 -3.64 11.22
CA TYR A 58 -7.59 -3.40 10.61
C TYR A 58 -7.58 -3.62 9.10
N ARG A 59 -6.60 -3.04 8.39
CA ARG A 59 -6.46 -3.23 6.94
C ARG A 59 -6.28 -4.69 6.57
N GLN A 60 -5.48 -5.42 7.34
CA GLN A 60 -5.23 -6.83 7.06
C GLN A 60 -6.47 -7.68 7.38
N GLY A 61 -7.08 -7.48 8.54
CA GLY A 61 -8.33 -8.12 8.95
C GLY A 61 -9.42 -7.95 7.91
N TYR A 62 -9.63 -6.72 7.42
CA TYR A 62 -10.64 -6.43 6.40
C TYR A 62 -10.45 -7.23 5.12
N ARG A 63 -9.22 -7.32 4.62
CA ARG A 63 -8.94 -8.10 3.39
C ARG A 63 -9.18 -9.59 3.61
N ASP A 64 -8.76 -10.10 4.76
CA ASP A 64 -8.94 -11.51 5.11
C ASP A 64 -10.43 -11.85 5.28
N GLY A 65 -11.18 -11.07 6.05
CA GLY A 65 -12.62 -11.27 6.26
C GLY A 65 -13.41 -11.17 4.96
N PHE A 66 -13.08 -10.21 4.09
CA PHE A 66 -13.72 -10.08 2.78
C PHE A 66 -13.40 -11.26 1.86
N LYS A 67 -12.17 -11.78 1.92
CA LYS A 67 -11.77 -12.96 1.16
C LYS A 67 -12.49 -14.20 1.67
N ASP A 68 -12.53 -14.43 2.98
CA ASP A 68 -13.18 -15.62 3.53
C ASP A 68 -14.69 -15.58 3.22
N ALA A 69 -15.35 -14.42 3.35
CA ALA A 69 -16.77 -14.24 3.01
C ALA A 69 -17.10 -14.52 1.52
N LYS A 70 -16.10 -14.37 0.64
CA LYS A 70 -16.23 -14.71 -0.78
C LYS A 70 -16.12 -16.23 -1.00
N GLU A 71 -15.35 -16.92 -0.18
CA GLU A 71 -15.11 -18.37 -0.29
C GLU A 71 -16.21 -19.18 0.41
N ASP A 72 -16.69 -18.69 1.56
CA ASP A 72 -17.76 -19.28 2.36
C ASP A 72 -18.67 -18.16 2.89
N CYS A 73 -19.97 -18.26 2.64
CA CYS A 73 -20.95 -17.29 3.16
C CYS A 73 -21.26 -17.49 4.65
N GLN A 74 -20.81 -18.61 5.24
CA GLN A 74 -21.00 -18.92 6.65
C GLN A 74 -19.82 -18.41 7.50
N ARG A 75 -20.14 -17.55 8.47
CA ARG A 75 -19.14 -16.87 9.30
C ARG A 75 -18.34 -17.85 10.15
N SER A 76 -17.16 -18.23 9.66
CA SER A 76 -16.18 -19.01 10.40
C SER A 76 -15.10 -18.07 10.93
N TYR A 77 -15.33 -17.47 12.09
CA TYR A 77 -14.30 -16.66 12.75
C TYR A 77 -13.26 -17.59 13.39
N ALA A 78 -12.10 -17.72 12.75
CA ALA A 78 -10.95 -18.37 13.37
C ALA A 78 -10.19 -17.34 14.22
N SER A 79 -10.19 -17.52 15.54
CA SER A 79 -9.39 -16.68 16.44
C SER A 79 -7.91 -16.79 16.05
N ARG A 80 -7.30 -15.66 15.68
CA ARG A 80 -5.87 -15.60 15.35
C ARG A 80 -5.12 -14.94 16.51
N GLN A 81 -4.01 -15.57 16.90
CA GLN A 81 -3.14 -15.01 17.94
C GLN A 81 -2.10 -14.12 17.30
N PHE A 82 -2.02 -12.87 17.77
CA PHE A 82 -1.00 -11.91 17.38
C PHE A 82 -0.22 -11.45 18.61
N ASP A 83 1.10 -11.30 18.47
CA ASP A 83 1.97 -10.86 19.56
C ASP A 83 1.69 -9.40 19.97
N ASN A 84 1.15 -8.60 19.06
CA ASN A 84 0.80 -7.21 19.30
C ASN A 84 -0.72 -7.07 19.54
N TRP A 85 -1.11 -6.74 20.77
CA TRP A 85 -2.51 -6.60 21.17
C TRP A 85 -3.26 -5.50 20.39
N LYS A 86 -2.60 -4.39 20.05
CA LYS A 86 -3.19 -3.29 19.26
C LYS A 86 -3.48 -3.75 17.83
N PHE A 87 -2.53 -4.46 17.24
CA PHE A 87 -2.71 -5.09 15.94
C PHE A 87 -3.84 -6.11 15.98
N ALA A 88 -3.88 -6.96 17.00
CA ALA A 88 -4.94 -7.94 17.19
C ALA A 88 -6.31 -7.26 17.19
N GLN A 89 -6.52 -6.26 18.05
CA GLN A 89 -7.78 -5.52 18.12
C GLN A 89 -8.18 -4.88 16.79
N GLY A 90 -7.21 -4.28 16.09
CA GLY A 90 -7.46 -3.73 14.76
C GLY A 90 -7.91 -4.82 13.79
N TYR A 91 -7.18 -5.94 13.77
CA TYR A 91 -7.47 -7.09 12.93
C TYR A 91 -8.86 -7.66 13.17
N GLU A 92 -9.26 -7.88 14.42
CA GLU A 92 -10.59 -8.43 14.73
C GLU A 92 -11.71 -7.51 14.23
N ALA A 93 -11.58 -6.20 14.47
CA ALA A 93 -12.54 -5.21 14.00
C ALA A 93 -12.62 -5.19 12.47
N GLY A 94 -11.46 -5.10 11.81
CA GLY A 94 -11.38 -5.09 10.36
C GLY A 94 -11.94 -6.36 9.73
N PHE A 95 -11.66 -7.53 10.32
CA PHE A 95 -12.17 -8.81 9.83
C PHE A 95 -13.69 -8.87 9.85
N GLY A 96 -14.32 -8.38 10.93
CA GLY A 96 -15.78 -8.29 11.01
C GLY A 96 -16.37 -7.45 9.88
N ASP A 97 -15.88 -6.23 9.72
CA ASP A 97 -16.36 -5.29 8.70
C ASP A 97 -16.11 -5.81 7.27
N GLY A 98 -14.93 -6.40 7.03
CA GLY A 98 -14.57 -6.99 5.75
C GLY A 98 -15.43 -8.19 5.41
N TRP A 99 -15.73 -9.05 6.39
CA TRP A 99 -16.63 -10.17 6.23
C TRP A 99 -18.04 -9.72 5.87
N GLU A 100 -18.62 -8.77 6.60
CA GLU A 100 -19.95 -8.24 6.31
C GLU A 100 -20.02 -7.63 4.90
N ALA A 101 -19.00 -6.86 4.52
CA ALA A 101 -18.89 -6.31 3.17
C ALA A 101 -18.76 -7.39 2.08
N GLY A 102 -18.05 -8.48 2.39
CA GLY A 102 -17.89 -9.62 1.49
C GLY A 102 -19.21 -10.39 1.31
N VAL A 103 -19.90 -10.70 2.41
CA VAL A 103 -21.20 -11.38 2.39
C VAL A 103 -22.23 -10.57 1.62
N ALA A 104 -22.32 -9.26 1.91
CA ALA A 104 -23.23 -8.36 1.21
C ALA A 104 -22.98 -8.29 -0.30
N ARG A 105 -21.76 -8.62 -0.76
CA ARG A 105 -21.38 -8.60 -2.17
C ARG A 105 -21.50 -9.95 -2.88
N TYR A 106 -21.34 -11.06 -2.16
CA TYR A 106 -21.16 -12.38 -2.78
C TYR A 106 -22.23 -13.44 -2.45
N CYS A 107 -23.14 -13.22 -1.49
CA CYS A 107 -24.00 -14.28 -0.93
C CYS A 107 -25.52 -14.15 -1.23
#